data_AF-Q03R03-F1
#
_entry.id   AF-Q03R03-F1
#
_cell.length_a   1.000
_cell.length_b   1.000
_cell.length_c   1.000
_cell.angle_alpha   90.00
_cell.angle_beta   90.00
_cell.angle_gamma   90.00
#
_symmetry.space_group_name_H-M   'P 1'
#
loop_
_entity.id
_entity.type
_entity.pdbx_description
1 polymer ?
#
loop_
_entity_poly.entity_id
_entity_poly.type
_entity_poly.pdbx_seq_one_letter_code
_entity_poly.pdbx_strand_id
1 'polypeptide(L)'
;MAITILMACYTLLALGIGWYFYAHRRRAFLVFHPESSHELSRVLTISGVVMLLIGVLSAVATIMNNMVFISTMLLVGVIAIISIQLILLHWFPKA
;
A
#
# COMPACT_ATOMS: atom_id res chain seq x y z
N MET A 1 20.01 8.36 12.75
CA MET A 1 19.33 9.42 11.95
C MET A 1 18.92 8.95 10.56
N ALA A 2 19.79 8.31 9.77
CA ALA A 2 19.43 7.82 8.43
C ALA A 2 18.22 6.87 8.41
N ILE A 3 18.19 5.87 9.31
CA ILE A 3 17.07 4.91 9.42
C ILE A 3 15.74 5.63 9.67
N THR A 4 15.72 6.61 10.58
CA THR A 4 14.51 7.37 10.89
C THR A 4 13.98 8.15 9.69
N ILE A 5 14.86 8.76 8.90
CA ILE A 5 14.48 9.49 7.68
C ILE A 5 13.92 8.53 6.63
N LEU A 6 14.61 7.40 6.41
CA LEU A 6 14.15 6.34 5.50
C LEU A 6 12.78 5.80 5.92
N MET A 7 12.58 5.58 7.21
CA MET A 7 11.30 5.11 7.74
C MET A 7 10.19 6.16 7.65
N ALA A 8 10.51 7.44 7.81
CA ALA A 8 9.56 8.52 7.58
C ALA A 8 9.13 8.55 6.10
N CYS A 9 10.08 8.46 5.16
CA CYS A 9 9.77 8.34 3.72
C CYS A 9 8.92 7.11 3.43
N TYR A 10 9.31 5.94 3.95
CA TYR A 10 8.57 4.70 3.76
C TYR A 10 7.14 4.79 4.30
N THR A 11 6.97 5.33 5.49
CA THR A 11 5.66 5.56 6.13
C THR A 11 4.79 6.46 5.25
N LEU A 12 5.33 7.58 4.78
CA LEU A 12 4.61 8.51 3.90
C LEU A 12 4.24 7.86 2.57
N LEU A 13 5.12 7.04 1.99
CA LEU A 13 4.83 6.30 0.75
C LEU A 13 3.75 5.24 0.97
N ALA A 14 3.83 4.45 2.04
CA ALA A 14 2.82 3.44 2.37
C ALA A 14 1.44 4.07 2.59
N LEU A 15 1.39 5.17 3.36
CA LEU A 15 0.17 5.94 3.57
C LEU A 15 -0.35 6.57 2.28
N GLY A 16 0.54 7.17 1.48
CA GLY A 16 0.19 7.80 0.21
C GLY A 16 -0.38 6.81 -0.80
N ILE A 17 0.25 5.65 -0.96
CA ILE A 17 -0.24 4.57 -1.85
C ILE A 17 -1.57 4.01 -1.32
N GLY A 18 -1.65 3.74 -0.02
CA GLY A 18 -2.89 3.22 0.59
C GLY A 18 -4.06 4.19 0.43
N TRP A 19 -3.82 5.46 0.70
CA TRP A 19 -4.79 6.52 0.47
C TRP A 19 -5.17 6.64 -1.00
N TYR A 20 -4.18 6.59 -1.90
CA TYR A 20 -4.41 6.69 -3.34
C TYR A 20 -5.31 5.56 -3.86
N PHE A 21 -5.04 4.31 -3.51
CA PHE A 21 -5.89 3.18 -3.87
C PHE A 21 -7.29 3.28 -3.24
N TYR A 22 -7.37 3.68 -1.97
CA TYR A 22 -8.66 3.84 -1.31
C TYR A 22 -9.48 4.97 -1.94
N ALA A 23 -8.87 6.10 -2.30
CA ALA A 23 -9.54 7.24 -2.95
C ALA A 23 -10.03 6.90 -4.37
N HIS A 24 -9.25 6.12 -5.13
CA HIS A 24 -9.59 5.71 -6.50
C HIS A 24 -10.43 4.43 -6.56
N ARG A 25 -10.93 3.90 -5.44
CA ARG A 25 -11.78 2.69 -5.43
C ARG A 25 -13.07 2.77 -6.27
N ARG A 26 -13.49 3.97 -6.68
CA ARG A 26 -14.70 4.22 -7.49
C ARG A 26 -14.45 5.15 -8.69
N ARG A 27 -13.19 5.43 -9.02
CA ARG A 27 -12.81 6.33 -10.10
C ARG A 27 -11.67 5.70 -10.89
N ALA A 28 -11.71 5.84 -12.21
CA ALA A 28 -10.62 5.43 -13.08
C ALA A 28 -9.29 6.05 -12.62
N PHE A 29 -8.24 5.25 -12.66
CA PHE A 29 -6.87 5.72 -12.44
C PHE A 29 -5.92 4.91 -13.31
N LEU A 30 -4.94 5.59 -13.93
CA LEU A 30 -4.02 4.96 -14.89
C LEU A 30 -4.79 4.16 -15.96
N VAL A 31 -4.63 2.83 -15.99
CA VAL A 31 -5.29 1.91 -16.92
C VAL A 31 -6.45 1.16 -16.26
N PHE A 32 -6.64 1.34 -14.95
CA PHE A 32 -7.59 0.63 -14.13
C PHE A 32 -8.93 1.37 -14.05
N HIS A 33 -10.00 0.64 -14.30
CA HIS A 33 -11.38 1.14 -14.32
C HIS A 33 -12.21 0.43 -13.24
N PRO A 34 -12.03 0.75 -11.95
CA PRO A 34 -12.75 0.09 -10.86
C PRO A 34 -14.26 0.34 -10.86
N GLU A 35 -14.74 1.36 -11.59
CA GLU A 35 -16.16 1.60 -11.84
C GLU A 35 -16.81 0.54 -12.75
N SER A 36 -16.03 -0.13 -13.59
CA SER A 36 -16.55 -1.15 -14.50
C SER A 36 -16.54 -2.56 -13.90
N SER A 37 -15.78 -2.78 -12.82
CA SER A 37 -15.66 -4.09 -12.17
C SER A 37 -15.68 -4.02 -10.65
N HIS A 38 -16.69 -4.65 -10.05
CA HIS A 38 -16.85 -4.69 -8.60
C HIS A 38 -15.67 -5.37 -7.90
N GLU A 39 -15.04 -6.35 -8.56
CA GLU A 39 -13.87 -7.06 -8.03
C GLU A 39 -12.65 -6.14 -7.91
N LEU A 40 -12.35 -5.34 -8.93
CA LEU A 40 -11.24 -4.38 -8.90
C LEU A 40 -11.47 -3.31 -7.83
N SER A 41 -12.70 -2.80 -7.71
CA SER A 41 -13.08 -1.86 -6.64
C SER A 41 -12.85 -2.46 -5.24
N ARG A 42 -13.22 -3.74 -5.05
CA ARG A 42 -12.98 -4.46 -3.79
C ARG A 42 -11.49 -4.65 -3.53
N VAL A 43 -10.71 -5.08 -4.53
CA VAL A 43 -9.25 -5.23 -4.42
C VAL A 43 -8.59 -3.92 -4.02
N LEU A 44 -8.93 -2.81 -4.67
CA LEU A 44 -8.40 -1.48 -4.34
C LEU A 44 -8.78 -1.00 -2.95
N THR A 45 -10.00 -1.33 -2.51
CA THR A 45 -10.45 -0.99 -1.16
C THR A 45 -9.65 -1.75 -0.11
N ILE A 46 -9.50 -3.06 -0.29
CA ILE A 46 -8.76 -3.93 0.64
C ILE A 46 -7.28 -3.54 0.63
N SER A 47 -6.67 -3.40 -0.55
CA SER A 47 -5.26 -3.04 -0.68
C SER A 47 -4.96 -1.66 -0.11
N GLY A 48 -5.85 -0.68 -0.35
CA GLY A 48 -5.75 0.66 0.22
C GLY A 48 -5.77 0.64 1.75
N VAL A 49 -6.73 -0.07 2.36
CA VAL A 49 -6.84 -0.20 3.82
C VAL A 49 -5.63 -0.92 4.41
N VAL A 50 -5.20 -2.03 3.82
CA VAL A 50 -4.02 -2.78 4.27
C VAL A 50 -2.77 -1.89 4.25
N MET A 51 -2.57 -1.13 3.18
CA MET A 51 -1.37 -0.29 3.06
C MET A 51 -1.41 0.93 4.00
N LEU A 52 -2.59 1.48 4.26
CA LEU A 52 -2.78 2.51 5.30
C LEU A 52 -2.43 1.95 6.68
N LEU A 53 -2.90 0.75 7.04
CA LEU A 53 -2.58 0.10 8.31
C LEU A 53 -1.07 -0.16 8.45
N ILE A 54 -0.42 -0.67 7.39
CA ILE A 54 1.03 -0.86 7.38
C ILE A 54 1.76 0.47 7.59
N GLY A 55 1.33 1.55 6.94
CA GLY A 55 1.88 2.88 7.14
C GLY A 55 1.77 3.34 8.61
N VAL A 56 0.58 3.24 9.20
CA VAL A 56 0.36 3.63 10.61
C VAL A 56 1.22 2.79 11.57
N LEU A 57 1.25 1.46 11.40
CA LEU A 57 2.06 0.58 12.25
C LEU A 57 3.55 0.84 12.09
N SER A 58 4.01 1.20 10.89
CA SER A 58 5.40 1.56 10.62
C SER A 58 5.80 2.87 11.30
N ALA A 59 4.88 3.84 11.35
CA ALA A 59 5.08 5.07 12.12
C ALA A 59 5.26 4.76 13.61
N VAL A 60 4.38 3.91 14.17
CA VAL A 60 4.43 3.47 15.57
C VAL A 60 5.75 2.74 15.86
N ALA A 61 6.16 1.80 15.00
CA ALA A 61 7.42 1.07 15.13
C ALA A 61 8.63 2.01 15.15
N THR A 62 8.59 3.06 14.33
CA THR A 62 9.64 4.08 14.24
C THR A 62 9.72 4.94 15.50
N ILE A 63 8.58 5.36 16.05
CA ILE A 63 8.51 6.16 17.29
C ILE A 63 9.02 5.34 18.49
N MET A 64 8.65 4.06 18.56
CA MET A 64 9.13 3.14 19.61
C MET A 64 10.62 2.79 19.47
N ASN A 65 11.25 3.13 18.34
CA ASN A 65 12.63 2.78 18.01
C ASN A 65 12.93 1.27 18.10
N ASN A 66 11.92 0.43 17.86
CA ASN A 66 12.06 -1.02 17.97
C ASN A 66 12.50 -1.61 16.63
N MET A 67 13.79 -1.97 16.52
CA MET A 67 14.37 -2.49 15.27
C MET A 67 13.66 -3.74 14.75
N VAL A 68 13.31 -4.69 15.64
CA VAL A 68 12.61 -5.92 15.24
C VAL A 68 11.28 -5.58 14.60
N PHE A 69 10.52 -4.67 15.22
CA PHE A 69 9.22 -4.27 14.71
C PHE A 69 9.32 -3.51 13.39
N ILE A 70 10.31 -2.62 13.25
CA ILE A 70 10.61 -1.92 11.99
C ILE A 70 10.89 -2.92 10.86
N SER A 71 11.77 -3.89 11.10
CA SER A 71 12.12 -4.91 10.11
C SER A 71 10.91 -5.77 9.71
N THR A 72 10.06 -6.14 10.68
CA THR A 72 8.82 -6.87 10.39
C THR A 72 7.86 -6.06 9.53
N MET A 73 7.64 -4.78 9.85
CA MET A 73 6.74 -3.92 9.06
C MET A 73 7.25 -3.69 7.64
N LEU A 74 8.56 -3.50 7.47
CA LEU A 74 9.18 -3.40 6.15
C LEU A 74 8.94 -4.66 5.32
N LEU A 75 9.20 -5.84 5.90
CA LEU A 75 8.99 -7.11 5.20
C LEU A 75 7.53 -7.30 4.80
N VAL A 76 6.60 -7.05 5.73
CA VAL A 76 5.16 -7.14 5.48
C VAL A 76 4.73 -6.16 4.38
N GLY A 77 5.23 -4.92 4.39
CA GLY A 77 4.91 -3.93 3.36
C GLY A 77 5.42 -4.29 1.98
N VAL A 78 6.63 -4.88 1.88
CA VAL A 78 7.18 -5.36 0.61
C VAL A 78 6.33 -6.52 0.05
N ILE A 79 5.97 -7.48 0.90
CA ILE A 79 5.10 -8.60 0.49
C ILE A 79 3.73 -8.07 0.04
N ALA A 80 3.15 -7.12 0.80
CA ALA A 80 1.86 -6.53 0.48
C ALA A 80 1.88 -5.82 -0.88
N ILE A 81 2.86 -4.94 -1.14
CA ILE A 81 2.89 -4.17 -2.40
C ILE A 81 3.12 -5.07 -3.61
N ILE A 82 3.99 -6.09 -3.50
CA ILE A 82 4.21 -7.07 -4.58
C ILE A 82 2.92 -7.86 -4.85
N SER A 83 2.25 -8.34 -3.81
CA SER A 83 0.99 -9.07 -3.94
C SER A 83 -0.07 -8.22 -4.64
N ILE A 84 -0.19 -6.95 -4.26
CA ILE A 84 -1.14 -6.02 -4.89
C ILE A 84 -0.81 -5.81 -6.37
N GLN A 85 0.47 -5.63 -6.73
CA GLN A 85 0.89 -5.47 -8.13
C GLN A 85 0.58 -6.71 -8.98
N LEU A 86 0.85 -7.91 -8.44
CA LEU A 86 0.54 -9.18 -9.12
C LEU A 86 -0.96 -9.38 -9.31
N ILE A 87 -1.78 -8.98 -8.32
CA ILE A 87 -3.24 -9.03 -8.45
C ILE A 87 -3.69 -8.03 -9.53
N LEU A 88 -3.18 -6.80 -9.50
CA LEU A 88 -3.56 -5.75 -10.46
C LEU A 88 -3.21 -6.12 -11.92
N LEU A 89 -2.16 -6.91 -12.16
CA LEU A 89 -1.81 -7.44 -13.48
C LEU A 89 -2.96 -8.19 -14.17
N HIS A 90 -3.90 -8.76 -13.42
CA HIS A 90 -5.08 -9.41 -13.98
C HIS A 90 -5.97 -8.46 -14.81
N TRP A 91 -5.98 -7.17 -14.46
CA TRP A 91 -6.77 -6.12 -15.13
C TRP A 91 -5.96 -5.28 -16.13
N PHE A 92 -4.71 -5.65 -16.41
CA PHE A 92 -3.95 -4.99 -17.48
C PHE A 92 -4.55 -5.35 -18.85
N PRO A 93 -4.63 -4.39 -19.78
CA PRO A 93 -5.08 -4.67 -21.14
C PRO A 93 -4.14 -5.70 -21.77
N LYS A 94 -4.71 -6.82 -22.19
CA LYS A 94 -3.99 -7.85 -22.94
C LYS A 94 -3.79 -7.30 -24.36
N ALA A 95 -2.54 -7.13 -24.77
CA ALA A 95 -2.18 -6.77 -26.13
C ALA A 95 -2.57 -7.88 -27.12
#